data_AF-A0A7V7TKA6-F1
#
_entry.id   AF-A0A7V7TKA6-F1
#
_cell.length_a   1.000
_cell.length_b   1.000
_cell.length_c   1.000
_cell.angle_alpha   90.00
_cell.angle_beta   90.00
_cell.angle_gamma   90.00
#
_symmetry.space_group_name_H-M   'P 1'
#
loop_
_entity.id
_entity.type
_entity.pdbx_description
1 polymer ?
#
loop_
_entity_poly.entity_id
_entity_poly.type
_entity_poly.pdbx_seq_one_letter_code
_entity_poly.pdbx_strand_id
1 'polypeptide(L)'
;MSELQNIASLLSFPSVSEYSRSVALYLISLALETDHSLMAKVESSSEVPVESIISSIEKLYNKHQLVLFDFDVICRIANYEPQDYYASLMLKNGLDYTSVNLWFKRAVLQTAYQPIAFAQLSIPESHHEP
;
A
#
# COMPACT_ATOMS: atom_id res chain seq x y z
N MET A 1 -1.88 -27.83 -25.74
CA MET A 1 -2.55 -27.10 -24.63
C MET A 1 -1.67 -25.94 -24.15
N SER A 2 -1.32 -24.96 -25.02
CA SER A 2 -0.04 -24.23 -24.86
C SER A 2 -0.09 -22.70 -24.85
N GLU A 3 -1.22 -22.04 -25.16
CA GLU A 3 -1.30 -20.56 -25.16
C GLU A 3 -2.48 -20.05 -24.35
N LEU A 4 -3.65 -20.70 -24.44
CA LEU A 4 -4.85 -20.32 -23.68
C LEU A 4 -4.72 -20.51 -22.15
N GLN A 5 -3.97 -21.51 -21.68
CA GLN A 5 -3.68 -21.68 -20.25
C GLN A 5 -2.73 -20.60 -19.73
N ASN A 6 -1.84 -20.07 -20.59
CA ASN A 6 -0.96 -18.95 -20.25
C ASN A 6 -1.78 -17.66 -20.15
N ILE A 7 -2.73 -17.43 -21.07
CA ILE A 7 -3.61 -16.24 -21.05
C ILE A 7 -4.56 -16.27 -19.84
N ALA A 8 -5.09 -17.44 -19.48
CA ALA A 8 -5.98 -17.58 -18.32
C ALA A 8 -5.27 -17.37 -16.97
N SER A 9 -3.96 -17.68 -16.86
CA SER A 9 -3.17 -17.33 -15.66
C SER A 9 -2.61 -15.90 -15.69
N LEU A 10 -2.74 -15.20 -16.81
CA LEU A 10 -2.36 -13.78 -16.97
C LEU A 10 -3.52 -12.84 -16.65
N LEU A 11 -4.77 -13.29 -16.82
CA LEU A 11 -5.99 -12.59 -16.40
C LEU A 11 -6.18 -12.52 -14.87
N SER A 12 -5.28 -13.11 -14.08
CA SER A 12 -5.35 -13.17 -12.61
C SER A 12 -4.33 -12.31 -11.89
N PHE A 13 -3.52 -11.52 -12.60
CA PHE A 13 -2.63 -10.57 -11.94
C PHE A 13 -3.42 -9.35 -11.47
N PRO A 14 -3.34 -8.96 -10.19
CA PRO A 14 -3.94 -7.72 -9.71
C PRO A 14 -3.26 -6.53 -10.38
N SER A 15 -3.93 -5.38 -10.47
CA SER A 15 -3.30 -4.11 -10.81
C SER A 15 -2.18 -3.76 -9.82
N VAL A 16 -1.23 -2.87 -10.19
CA VAL A 16 -0.21 -2.39 -9.25
C VAL A 16 -0.88 -1.73 -8.04
N SER A 17 -1.97 -0.99 -8.23
CA SER A 17 -2.76 -0.38 -7.16
C SER A 17 -3.40 -1.42 -6.22
N GLU A 18 -3.95 -2.51 -6.75
CA GLU A 18 -4.53 -3.58 -5.93
C GLU A 18 -3.46 -4.32 -5.16
N TYR A 19 -2.32 -4.62 -5.78
CA TYR A 19 -1.23 -5.26 -5.08
C TYR A 19 -0.67 -4.36 -3.97
N SER A 20 -0.46 -3.07 -4.24
CA SER A 20 -0.05 -2.12 -3.22
C SER A 20 -1.08 -1.97 -2.10
N ARG A 21 -2.38 -2.11 -2.40
CA ARG A 21 -3.45 -2.09 -1.40
C ARG A 21 -3.38 -3.29 -0.46
N SER A 22 -3.21 -4.50 -0.99
CA SER A 22 -3.04 -5.70 -0.17
C SER A 22 -1.83 -5.59 0.75
N VAL A 23 -0.71 -5.07 0.23
CA VAL A 23 0.50 -4.83 1.03
C VAL A 23 0.28 -3.75 2.08
N ALA A 24 -0.40 -2.64 1.73
CA ALA A 24 -0.72 -1.58 2.67
C ALA A 24 -1.58 -2.07 3.83
N LEU A 25 -2.64 -2.86 3.54
CA LEU A 25 -3.50 -3.45 4.57
C LEU A 25 -2.71 -4.37 5.50
N TYR A 26 -1.88 -5.26 4.95
CA TYR A 26 -1.00 -6.11 5.73
C TYR A 26 -0.10 -5.30 6.69
N LEU A 27 0.54 -4.25 6.18
CA LEU A 27 1.46 -3.42 6.97
C LEU A 27 0.72 -2.59 8.02
N ILE A 28 -0.49 -2.11 7.75
CA ILE A 28 -1.33 -1.42 8.75
C ILE A 28 -1.69 -2.38 9.89
N SER A 29 -2.21 -3.56 9.57
CA SER A 29 -2.57 -4.56 10.58
C SER A 29 -1.37 -4.91 11.45
N LEU A 30 -0.22 -5.16 10.81
CA LEU A 30 1.02 -5.46 11.54
C LEU A 30 1.48 -4.27 12.39
N ALA A 31 1.35 -3.03 11.92
CA ALA A 31 1.69 -1.84 12.70
C ALA A 31 0.81 -1.70 13.95
N LEU A 32 -0.50 -1.91 13.81
CA LEU A 32 -1.44 -1.85 14.93
C LEU A 32 -1.20 -2.97 15.94
N GLU A 33 -0.73 -4.14 15.50
CA GLU A 33 -0.41 -5.26 16.41
C GLU A 33 0.93 -5.09 17.14
N THR A 34 1.91 -4.43 16.51
CA THR A 34 3.31 -4.47 16.98
C THR A 34 3.86 -3.11 17.45
N ASP A 35 3.29 -2.00 17.02
CA ASP A 35 3.70 -0.66 17.46
C ASP A 35 2.76 -0.15 18.57
N HIS A 36 3.13 -0.48 19.82
CA HIS A 36 2.38 -0.03 21.00
C HIS A 36 2.35 1.50 21.16
N SER A 37 3.36 2.23 20.63
CA SER A 37 3.34 3.69 20.65
C SER A 37 2.33 4.25 19.66
N LEU A 38 2.19 3.62 18.49
CA LEU A 38 1.16 3.97 17.53
C LEU A 38 -0.23 3.69 18.13
N MET A 39 -0.44 2.50 18.70
CA MET A 39 -1.72 2.15 19.33
C MET A 39 -2.12 3.12 20.42
N ALA A 40 -1.19 3.45 21.34
CA ALA A 40 -1.46 4.43 22.39
C ALA A 40 -1.88 5.80 21.81
N LYS A 41 -1.25 6.25 20.71
CA LYS A 41 -1.63 7.50 20.03
C LYS A 41 -2.98 7.41 19.33
N VAL A 42 -3.30 6.28 18.71
CA VAL A 42 -4.61 6.05 18.07
C VAL A 42 -5.72 6.08 19.12
N GLU A 43 -5.48 5.50 20.30
CA GLU A 43 -6.46 5.45 21.40
C GLU A 43 -6.60 6.79 22.13
N SER A 44 -5.52 7.57 22.27
CA SER A 44 -5.53 8.82 23.04
C SER A 44 -5.85 10.08 22.24
N SER A 45 -5.80 10.01 20.91
CA SER A 45 -5.88 11.19 20.04
C SER A 45 -7.31 11.43 19.55
N SER A 46 -7.77 12.69 19.58
CA SER A 46 -9.02 13.12 18.94
C SER A 46 -8.93 13.13 17.41
N GLU A 47 -7.72 13.10 16.86
CA GLU A 47 -7.43 13.07 15.44
C GLU A 47 -6.62 11.83 15.08
N VAL A 48 -6.71 11.36 13.83
CA VAL A 48 -5.86 10.25 13.39
C VAL A 48 -4.40 10.70 13.38
N PRO A 49 -3.48 9.94 14.01
CA PRO A 49 -2.06 10.27 14.05
C PRO A 49 -1.35 9.89 12.73
N VAL A 50 -1.68 10.57 11.63
CA VAL A 50 -1.23 10.27 10.26
C VAL A 50 0.28 10.09 10.16
N GLU A 51 1.07 11.01 10.71
CA GLU A 51 2.54 10.93 10.64
C GLU A 51 3.09 9.71 11.37
N SER A 52 2.46 9.32 12.48
CA SER A 52 2.88 8.14 13.24
C SER A 52 2.55 6.85 12.47
N ILE A 53 1.42 6.83 11.76
CA ILE A 53 1.04 5.71 10.89
C ILE A 53 2.02 5.58 9.73
N ILE A 54 2.31 6.67 9.02
CA ILE A 54 3.28 6.69 7.91
C ILE A 54 4.64 6.20 8.39
N SER A 55 5.13 6.73 9.50
CA SER A 55 6.43 6.33 10.06
C SER A 55 6.48 4.84 10.41
N SER A 56 5.40 4.30 10.99
CA SER A 56 5.32 2.89 11.38
C SER A 56 5.28 1.97 10.16
N ILE A 57 4.45 2.30 9.17
CA ILE A 57 4.32 1.53 7.93
C ILE A 57 5.61 1.59 7.13
N GLU A 58 6.27 2.76 7.05
CA GLU A 58 7.54 2.89 6.35
C GLU A 58 8.64 2.02 6.99
N LYS A 59 8.73 2.00 8.33
CA LYS A 59 9.65 1.12 9.06
C LYS A 59 9.37 -0.36 8.76
N LEU A 60 8.11 -0.77 8.80
CA LEU A 60 7.72 -2.14 8.50
C LEU A 60 7.95 -2.50 7.03
N TYR A 61 7.66 -1.60 6.09
CA TYR A 61 7.96 -1.79 4.67
C TYR A 61 9.46 -2.05 4.48
N ASN A 62 10.32 -1.19 5.04
CA ASN A 62 11.77 -1.36 4.90
C ASN A 62 12.24 -2.69 5.53
N LYS A 63 11.64 -3.12 6.64
CA LYS A 63 11.95 -4.40 7.31
C LYS A 63 11.47 -5.62 6.51
N HIS A 64 10.29 -5.55 5.90
CA HIS A 64 9.65 -6.65 5.18
C HIS A 64 9.84 -6.59 3.66
N GLN A 65 10.65 -5.64 3.17
CA GLN A 65 10.84 -5.36 1.74
C GLN A 65 11.15 -6.63 0.95
N LEU A 66 12.09 -7.47 1.42
CA LEU A 66 12.50 -8.69 0.71
C LEU A 66 11.38 -9.72 0.53
N VAL A 67 10.32 -9.64 1.34
CA VAL A 67 9.20 -10.59 1.31
C VAL A 67 8.04 -10.04 0.48
N LEU A 68 7.85 -8.72 0.48
CA LEU A 68 6.72 -8.04 -0.16
C LEU A 68 7.07 -7.52 -1.56
N PHE A 69 8.35 -7.28 -1.82
CA PHE A 69 8.84 -6.69 -3.06
C PHE A 69 9.44 -7.74 -3.99
N ASP A 70 8.66 -8.11 -5.01
CA ASP A 70 9.13 -8.92 -6.14
C ASP A 70 9.20 -8.05 -7.39
N PHE A 71 10.43 -7.71 -7.77
CA PHE A 71 10.70 -6.82 -8.90
C PHE A 71 10.13 -7.36 -10.22
N ASP A 72 10.32 -8.64 -10.51
CA ASP A 72 9.91 -9.25 -11.77
C ASP A 72 8.39 -9.34 -11.87
N VAL A 73 7.72 -9.66 -10.75
CA VAL A 73 6.26 -9.68 -10.67
C VAL A 73 5.68 -8.29 -10.88
N ILE A 74 6.20 -7.26 -10.20
CA ILE A 74 5.69 -5.89 -10.34
C ILE A 74 5.92 -5.37 -11.77
N CYS A 75 7.07 -5.66 -12.38
CA CYS A 75 7.32 -5.32 -13.78
C CYS A 75 6.31 -5.99 -14.72
N ARG A 76 5.98 -7.26 -14.48
CA ARG A 76 4.97 -7.97 -15.29
C ARG A 76 3.59 -7.36 -15.13
N ILE A 77 3.17 -7.08 -13.90
CA ILE A 77 1.90 -6.42 -13.59
C ILE A 77 1.82 -5.06 -14.29
N ALA A 78 2.87 -4.24 -14.17
CA ALA A 78 2.91 -2.90 -14.77
C ALA A 78 2.81 -2.93 -16.30
N ASN A 79 3.44 -3.91 -16.95
CA ASN A 79 3.32 -4.08 -18.41
C ASN A 79 1.95 -4.63 -18.84
N TYR A 80 1.30 -5.40 -17.99
CA TYR A 80 -0.01 -6.00 -18.27
C TYR A 80 -1.15 -4.99 -18.14
N GLU A 81 -1.12 -4.13 -17.11
CA GLU A 81 -2.08 -3.05 -16.91
C GLU A 81 -1.43 -1.66 -16.91
N PRO A 82 -0.94 -1.18 -18.07
CA PRO A 82 -0.25 0.11 -18.17
C PRO A 82 -1.16 1.31 -17.87
N GLN A 83 -2.49 1.12 -17.88
CA GLN A 83 -3.48 2.13 -17.53
C GLN A 83 -3.60 2.38 -16.02
N ASP A 84 -3.08 1.48 -15.18
CA ASP A 84 -2.99 1.72 -13.75
C ASP A 84 -2.09 2.94 -13.46
N TYR A 85 -2.48 3.78 -12.51
CA TYR A 85 -1.76 5.03 -12.21
C TYR A 85 -0.29 4.77 -11.86
N TYR A 86 0.01 3.82 -10.97
CA TYR A 86 1.37 3.51 -10.56
C TYR A 86 2.14 2.74 -11.63
N ALA A 87 1.48 1.85 -12.37
CA ALA A 87 2.06 1.19 -13.54
C ALA A 87 2.53 2.21 -14.59
N SER A 88 1.67 3.18 -14.94
CA SER A 88 1.98 4.23 -15.92
C SER A 88 3.20 5.07 -15.49
N LEU A 89 3.32 5.37 -14.19
CA LEU A 89 4.46 6.09 -13.63
C LEU A 89 5.74 5.25 -13.69
N MET A 90 5.68 3.97 -13.34
CA MET A 90 6.83 3.06 -13.45
C MET A 90 7.32 2.95 -14.90
N LEU A 91 6.41 2.76 -15.85
CA LEU A 91 6.75 2.67 -17.28
C LEU A 91 7.36 3.97 -17.81
N LYS A 92 6.80 5.13 -17.44
CA LYS A 92 7.30 6.44 -17.87
C LYS A 92 8.72 6.74 -17.35
N ASN A 93 9.06 6.26 -16.15
CA ASN A 93 10.35 6.52 -15.52
C ASN A 93 11.37 5.39 -15.74
N GLY A 94 10.96 4.29 -16.36
CA GLY A 94 11.81 3.11 -16.59
C GLY A 94 11.61 2.03 -15.52
N LEU A 95 11.71 0.76 -15.96
CA LEU A 95 11.55 -0.42 -15.13
C LEU A 95 12.90 -0.92 -14.60
N ASP A 96 13.62 -0.08 -13.85
CA ASP A 96 14.77 -0.53 -13.05
C ASP A 96 14.35 -0.79 -11.60
N TYR A 97 15.11 -1.63 -10.89
CA TYR A 97 14.81 -2.03 -9.51
C TYR A 97 14.56 -0.84 -8.58
N THR A 98 15.39 0.21 -8.69
CA THR A 98 15.30 1.37 -7.81
C THR A 98 14.00 2.13 -8.06
N SER A 99 13.68 2.37 -9.33
CA SER A 99 12.44 3.04 -9.74
C SER A 99 11.21 2.24 -9.34
N VAL A 100 11.18 0.93 -9.61
CA VAL A 100 10.04 0.07 -9.28
C VAL A 100 9.85 -0.01 -7.76
N ASN A 101 10.92 -0.17 -6.98
CA ASN A 101 10.83 -0.17 -5.52
C ASN A 101 10.34 1.17 -4.97
N LEU A 102 10.85 2.29 -5.48
CA LEU A 102 10.44 3.62 -5.04
C LEU A 102 8.95 3.84 -5.30
N TRP A 103 8.49 3.56 -6.52
CA TRP A 103 7.10 3.79 -6.90
C TRP A 103 6.15 2.81 -6.22
N PHE A 104 6.57 1.56 -6.01
CA PHE A 104 5.78 0.59 -5.26
C PHE A 104 5.64 0.99 -3.80
N LYS A 105 6.73 1.40 -3.13
CA LYS A 105 6.69 1.94 -1.77
C LYS A 105 5.75 3.15 -1.68
N ARG A 106 5.79 4.06 -2.66
CA ARG A 106 4.86 5.21 -2.72
C ARG A 106 3.41 4.76 -2.83
N ALA A 107 3.12 3.78 -3.68
CA ALA A 107 1.78 3.21 -3.84
C ALA A 107 1.25 2.60 -2.53
N VAL A 108 2.10 1.85 -1.82
CA VAL A 108 1.79 1.26 -0.52
C VAL A 108 1.48 2.35 0.52
N LEU A 109 2.34 3.36 0.65
CA LEU A 109 2.17 4.43 1.63
C LEU A 109 0.92 5.30 1.35
N GLN A 110 0.66 5.62 0.08
CA GLN A 110 -0.54 6.37 -0.31
C GLN A 110 -1.82 5.56 -0.08
N THR A 111 -1.77 4.26 -0.35
CA THR A 111 -2.94 3.38 -0.14
C THR A 111 -3.21 3.17 1.35
N ALA A 112 -2.18 3.10 2.18
CA ALA A 112 -2.35 2.99 3.62
C ALA A 112 -3.06 4.21 4.23
N TYR A 113 -2.93 5.38 3.60
CA TYR A 113 -3.57 6.60 4.05
C TYR A 113 -5.07 6.68 3.71
N GLN A 114 -5.50 6.14 2.56
CA GLN A 114 -6.86 6.32 2.06
C GLN A 114 -7.97 5.83 3.03
N PRO A 115 -7.95 4.60 3.55
CA PRO A 115 -8.97 4.10 4.47
C PRO A 115 -9.06 4.92 5.76
N ILE A 116 -7.94 5.48 6.19
CA ILE A 116 -7.78 6.22 7.43
C ILE A 116 -8.38 7.62 7.30
N ALA A 117 -8.14 8.29 6.17
CA ALA A 117 -8.80 9.55 5.84
C ALA A 117 -10.33 9.39 5.74
N PHE A 118 -10.83 8.25 5.23
CA PHE A 118 -12.27 7.95 5.22
C PHE A 118 -12.83 7.63 6.61
N ALA A 119 -12.06 6.97 7.48
CA ALA A 119 -12.47 6.72 8.86
C ALA A 119 -12.67 8.04 9.64
N GLN A 120 -11.84 9.07 9.39
CA GLN A 120 -12.02 10.41 9.99
C GLN A 120 -13.33 11.08 9.61
N LEU A 121 -13.76 10.94 8.35
CA LEU A 121 -15.03 11.50 7.87
C LEU A 121 -16.26 10.75 8.41
N SER A 122 -16.05 9.57 9.00
CA SER A 122 -17.10 8.69 9.50
C SER A 122 -17.31 8.80 11.01
N ILE A 123 -16.48 9.58 11.72
CA ILE A 123 -16.67 9.84 13.15
C ILE A 123 -17.83 10.85 13.27
N PRO A 124 -18.97 10.48 13.87
CA PRO A 124 -20.02 11.45 14.17
C PRO A 124 -19.44 12.50 15.11
N GLU A 125 -19.66 13.79 14.82
CA GLU A 125 -19.41 14.86 15.78
C GLU A 125 -20.31 14.66 17.01
N SER A 126 -19.87 13.88 17.98
CA SER A 126 -20.58 13.71 19.25
C SER A 126 -19.60 13.63 20.41
N HIS A 127 -19.21 14.81 20.90
CA HIS A 127 -19.39 15.27 22.28
C HIS A 127 -18.41 16.41 22.58
N HIS A 128 -18.70 17.59 22.02
CA HIS A 128 -18.39 18.84 22.70
C HIS A 128 -19.66 19.30 23.42
N GLU A 129 -19.83 18.86 24.66
CA GLU A 129 -20.60 19.64 25.62
C GLU A 129 -19.61 20.27 26.62
N PRO A 130 -19.77 21.57 26.94
CA PRO A 130 -18.93 22.29 27.89
C PRO A 130 -19.15 21.86 29.34
#